data_AF-A0A967L0M2-F1
#
_entry.id   AF-A0A967L0M2-F1
#
_cell.length_a   1.000
_cell.length_b   1.000
_cell.length_c   1.000
_cell.angle_alpha   90.00
_cell.angle_beta   90.00
_cell.angle_gamma   90.00
#
_symmetry.space_group_name_H-M   'P 1'
#
loop_
_entity.id
_entity.type
_entity.pdbx_description
1 polymer ?
#
loop_
_entity_poly.entity_id
_entity_poly.type
_entity_poly.pdbx_seq_one_letter_code
_entity_poly.pdbx_strand_id
1 'polypeptide(L)'
;MKNAAIIALVILLVLSITVNIRQCLKAREPNPAEIKNKFISLLEKLADAHKEMLQRNKTRYDVASLNHQLDSLYMELIRANDIEGFKQILNVDFRYAKSMGVFGLMEIANRNYSERPDIREEEIREHAFLELAKLTGNSNANVRAMALFALGKCRRYEHKEIVAKCLDDNTDADIQFPPLCTESNSCGISTSVHTMAHLALREMLGQQAGREYIKQIRMKRNE
;
A
#
# COMPACT_ATOMS: atom_id res chain seq x y z
N MET A 1 -26.42 -7.87 54.69
CA MET A 1 -25.48 -6.75 54.44
C MET A 1 -24.06 -7.21 54.07
N LYS A 2 -23.46 -8.22 54.73
CA LYS A 2 -22.08 -8.66 54.43
C LYS A 2 -21.85 -9.15 52.98
N ASN A 3 -22.81 -9.85 52.38
CA ASN A 3 -22.65 -10.38 51.01
C ASN A 3 -22.63 -9.27 49.95
N ALA A 4 -23.37 -8.17 50.15
CA ALA A 4 -23.39 -7.05 49.22
C ALA A 4 -22.03 -6.31 49.19
N ALA A 5 -21.38 -6.18 50.35
CA ALA A 5 -20.05 -5.57 50.44
C ALA A 5 -18.97 -6.42 49.74
N ILE A 6 -19.04 -7.75 49.88
CA ILE A 6 -18.11 -8.67 49.21
C ILE A 6 -18.29 -8.60 47.69
N ILE A 7 -19.53 -8.61 47.19
CA ILE A 7 -19.83 -8.50 45.76
C ILE A 7 -19.31 -7.17 45.19
N ALA A 8 -19.55 -6.05 45.88
CA ALA A 8 -19.06 -4.74 45.46
C ALA A 8 -17.52 -4.70 45.37
N LEU A 9 -16.83 -5.35 46.32
CA LEU A 9 -15.36 -5.37 46.35
C LEU A 9 -14.78 -6.21 45.20
N VAL A 10 -15.41 -7.33 44.85
CA VAL A 10 -15.03 -8.16 43.70
C VAL A 10 -15.22 -7.40 42.39
N ILE A 11 -16.34 -6.67 42.23
CA ILE A 11 -16.59 -5.85 41.04
C ILE A 11 -15.52 -4.77 40.88
N LEU A 12 -15.18 -4.06 41.96
CA LEU A 12 -14.13 -3.02 41.94
C LEU A 12 -12.75 -3.60 41.59
N LEU A 13 -12.42 -4.79 42.10
CA LEU A 13 -11.18 -5.47 41.78
C LEU A 13 -11.10 -5.84 40.29
N VAL A 14 -12.17 -6.42 39.74
CA VAL A 14 -12.24 -6.80 38.32
C VAL A 14 -12.14 -5.57 37.42
N LEU A 15 -12.82 -4.47 37.76
CA LEU A 15 -12.72 -3.23 37.02
C LEU A 15 -11.30 -2.64 37.06
N SER A 16 -10.65 -2.63 38.23
CA SER A 16 -9.27 -2.17 38.39
C SER A 16 -8.27 -2.99 37.56
N ILE A 17 -8.39 -4.32 37.60
CA ILE A 17 -7.56 -5.23 36.78
C ILE A 17 -7.81 -4.97 35.30
N THR A 18 -9.07 -4.80 34.87
CA THR A 18 -9.42 -4.57 33.46
C THR A 18 -8.87 -3.23 32.95
N VAL A 19 -8.92 -2.18 33.78
CA VAL A 19 -8.36 -0.86 33.45
C VAL A 19 -6.83 -0.94 33.36
N ASN A 20 -6.16 -1.59 34.32
CA ASN A 20 -4.71 -1.77 34.28
C ASN A 20 -4.26 -2.61 33.09
N ILE A 21 -4.96 -3.71 32.77
CA ILE A 21 -4.66 -4.51 31.58
C ILE A 21 -4.84 -3.68 30.30
N ARG A 22 -5.92 -2.88 30.19
CA ARG A 22 -6.10 -1.97 29.04
C ARG A 22 -5.00 -0.92 28.96
N GLN A 23 -4.55 -0.36 30.07
CA GLN A 23 -3.46 0.62 30.10
C GLN A 23 -2.12 -0.03 29.72
N CYS A 24 -1.84 -1.23 30.22
CA CYS A 24 -0.64 -1.99 29.84
C CYS A 24 -0.66 -2.45 28.37
N LEU A 25 -1.83 -2.79 27.83
CA LEU A 25 -1.99 -3.13 26.41
C LEU A 25 -1.81 -1.88 25.52
N LYS A 26 -2.37 -0.74 25.93
CA LYS A 26 -2.14 0.55 25.25
C LYS A 26 -0.68 1.00 25.31
N ALA A 27 0.04 0.68 26.38
CA ALA A 27 1.47 0.98 26.52
C ALA A 27 2.39 0.07 25.68
N ARG A 28 1.84 -0.98 25.05
CA ARG A 28 2.58 -1.90 24.16
C ARG A 28 2.30 -1.69 22.68
N GLU A 29 1.34 -0.87 22.32
CA GLU A 29 1.15 -0.51 20.91
C GLU A 29 2.21 0.55 20.54
N PRO A 30 3.17 0.21 19.67
CA PRO A 30 4.18 1.18 19.26
C PRO A 30 3.51 2.40 18.63
N ASN A 31 3.98 3.60 18.97
CA ASN A 31 3.44 4.84 18.46
C ASN A 31 3.57 4.85 16.92
N PRO A 32 2.49 5.01 16.13
CA PRO A 32 2.55 5.00 14.67
C PRO A 32 3.59 5.98 14.09
N ALA A 33 3.76 7.14 14.74
CA ALA A 33 4.77 8.11 14.33
C ALA A 33 6.21 7.59 14.53
N GLU A 34 6.46 6.82 15.59
CA GLU A 34 7.76 6.21 15.87
C GLU A 34 8.06 5.09 14.87
N ILE A 35 7.08 4.21 14.59
CA ILE A 35 7.17 3.14 13.58
C ILE A 35 7.52 3.74 12.23
N LYS A 36 6.79 4.77 11.81
CA LYS A 36 6.99 5.48 10.55
C LYS A 36 8.38 6.11 10.46
N ASN A 37 8.82 6.84 11.48
CA ASN A 37 10.15 7.46 11.49
C ASN A 37 11.27 6.41 11.40
N LYS A 38 11.10 5.28 12.10
CA LYS A 38 12.03 4.15 12.03
C LYS A 38 12.04 3.50 10.64
N PHE A 39 10.87 3.35 10.02
CA PHE A 39 10.73 2.82 8.67
C PHE A 39 11.43 3.69 7.62
N ILE A 40 11.19 5.01 7.65
CA ILE A 40 11.84 5.98 6.75
C ILE A 40 13.37 5.93 6.93
N SER A 41 13.87 5.94 8.16
CA SER A 41 15.31 5.86 8.43
C SER A 41 15.93 4.56 7.88
N LEU A 42 15.23 3.43 7.96
CA LEU A 42 15.70 2.17 7.39
C LEU A 42 15.68 2.18 5.85
N LEU A 43 14.70 2.83 5.22
CA LEU A 43 14.67 3.01 3.77
C LEU A 43 15.85 3.85 3.28
N GLU A 44 16.19 4.93 4.00
CA GLU A 44 17.36 5.76 3.69
C GLU A 44 18.66 4.96 3.81
N LYS A 45 18.83 4.21 4.91
CA LYS A 45 19.98 3.32 5.10
C LYS A 45 20.08 2.25 4.01
N LEU A 46 18.94 1.68 3.61
CA LEU A 46 18.90 0.70 2.53
C LEU A 46 19.27 1.33 1.19
N ALA A 47 18.79 2.55 0.90
CA ALA A 47 19.15 3.28 -0.32
C ALA A 47 20.66 3.54 -0.38
N ASP A 48 21.28 3.94 0.73
CA ASP A 48 22.71 4.17 0.82
C ASP A 48 23.50 2.85 0.70
N ALA A 49 23.06 1.78 1.36
CA ALA A 49 23.67 0.46 1.22
C ALA A 49 23.63 -0.05 -0.23
N HIS A 50 22.53 0.18 -0.95
CA HIS A 50 22.42 -0.15 -2.38
C HIS A 50 23.37 0.69 -3.25
N LYS A 51 23.48 2.00 -3.00
CA LYS A 51 24.46 2.86 -3.70
C LYS A 51 25.89 2.38 -3.46
N GLU A 52 26.24 2.04 -2.22
CA GLU A 52 27.55 1.52 -1.87
C GLU A 52 27.83 0.15 -2.50
N MET A 53 26.86 -0.76 -2.52
CA MET A 53 27.00 -2.06 -3.18
C MET A 53 27.32 -1.90 -4.68
N LEU A 54 26.61 -1.01 -5.37
CA LEU A 54 26.85 -0.72 -6.79
C LEU A 54 28.25 -0.13 -7.03
N GLN A 55 28.80 0.60 -6.06
CA GLN A 55 30.12 1.25 -6.18
C GLN A 55 31.30 0.39 -5.73
N ARG A 56 31.11 -0.49 -4.73
CA ARG A 56 32.23 -1.09 -3.97
C ARG A 56 32.21 -2.60 -3.85
N ASN A 57 31.28 -3.31 -4.49
CA ASN A 57 31.19 -4.78 -4.43
C ASN A 57 31.09 -5.32 -2.98
N LYS A 58 30.43 -4.57 -2.08
CA LYS A 58 30.17 -4.94 -0.68
C LYS A 58 29.21 -6.14 -0.58
N THR A 59 29.30 -6.87 0.53
CA THR A 59 28.59 -8.14 0.78
C THR A 59 27.07 -8.00 0.85
N ARG A 60 26.35 -8.92 0.20
CA ARG A 60 24.87 -9.03 0.16
C ARG A 60 24.17 -9.13 1.53
N TYR A 61 24.91 -9.44 2.60
CA TYR A 61 24.34 -9.72 3.92
C TYR A 61 23.71 -8.50 4.61
N ASP A 62 24.29 -7.31 4.45
CA ASP A 62 23.77 -6.09 5.11
C ASP A 62 22.40 -5.67 4.54
N VAL A 63 22.22 -5.82 3.23
CA VAL A 63 20.95 -5.51 2.54
C VAL A 63 19.83 -6.47 2.95
N ALA A 64 20.13 -7.76 3.11
CA ALA A 64 19.14 -8.74 3.53
C ALA A 64 18.58 -8.47 4.95
N SER A 65 19.46 -8.09 5.89
CA SER A 65 19.06 -7.73 7.25
C SER A 65 18.18 -6.48 7.29
N LEU A 66 18.52 -5.46 6.49
CA LEU A 66 17.72 -4.24 6.37
C LEU A 66 16.34 -4.52 5.75
N ASN A 67 16.27 -5.37 4.71
CA ASN A 67 15.00 -5.77 4.11
C ASN A 67 14.09 -6.49 5.11
N HIS A 68 14.63 -7.42 5.92
CA HIS A 68 13.82 -8.11 6.92
C HIS A 68 13.23 -7.16 7.98
N GLN A 69 14.01 -6.16 8.42
CA GLN A 69 13.51 -5.14 9.35
C GLN A 69 12.44 -4.25 8.72
N LEU A 70 12.60 -3.91 7.43
CA LEU A 70 11.61 -3.16 6.68
C LEU A 70 10.30 -3.93 6.54
N ASP A 71 10.35 -5.23 6.21
CA ASP A 71 9.15 -6.05 6.07
C ASP A 71 8.29 -6.05 7.35
N SER A 72 8.93 -6.16 8.52
CA SER A 72 8.22 -6.12 9.81
C SER A 72 7.49 -4.80 10.03
N LEU A 73 8.18 -3.68 9.83
CA LEU A 73 7.63 -2.34 10.05
C LEU A 73 6.60 -1.96 8.97
N TYR A 74 6.78 -2.44 7.74
CA TYR A 74 5.81 -2.27 6.66
C TYR A 74 4.45 -2.89 7.05
N MET A 75 4.48 -4.12 7.58
CA MET A 75 3.25 -4.79 8.05
C MET A 75 2.60 -4.06 9.22
N GLU A 76 3.38 -3.41 10.10
CA GLU A 76 2.85 -2.57 11.17
C GLU A 76 2.14 -1.32 10.64
N LEU A 77 2.70 -0.65 9.63
CA LEU A 77 2.04 0.50 8.97
C LEU A 77 0.71 0.11 8.31
N ILE A 78 0.66 -1.05 7.65
CA ILE A 78 -0.60 -1.58 7.08
C ILE A 78 -1.61 -1.88 8.19
N ARG A 79 -1.20 -2.49 9.31
CA ARG A 79 -2.10 -2.74 10.47
C ARG A 79 -2.62 -1.45 11.07
N ALA A 80 -1.80 -0.41 11.12
CA ALA A 80 -2.18 0.91 11.63
C ALA A 80 -3.04 1.73 10.65
N ASN A 81 -3.27 1.26 9.42
CA ASN A 81 -3.93 2.01 8.35
C ASN A 81 -3.28 3.39 8.11
N ASP A 82 -1.94 3.47 8.21
CA ASP A 82 -1.20 4.74 8.16
C ASP A 82 -1.00 5.24 6.72
N ILE A 83 -2.07 5.77 6.13
CA ILE A 83 -2.08 6.35 4.77
C ILE A 83 -1.03 7.47 4.64
N GLU A 84 -0.91 8.35 5.64
CA GLU A 84 0.08 9.43 5.63
C GLU A 84 1.51 8.89 5.72
N GLY A 85 1.74 7.81 6.46
CA GLY A 85 3.00 7.07 6.45
C GLY A 85 3.39 6.64 5.03
N PHE A 86 2.49 6.01 4.30
CA PHE A 86 2.75 5.60 2.92
C PHE A 86 2.96 6.78 1.96
N LYS A 87 2.27 7.91 2.15
CA LYS A 87 2.54 9.14 1.39
C LYS A 87 3.93 9.69 1.64
N GLN A 88 4.42 9.64 2.88
CA GLN A 88 5.78 10.07 3.20
C GLN A 88 6.83 9.13 2.59
N ILE A 89 6.57 7.82 2.59
CA ILE A 89 7.43 6.82 1.95
C ILE A 89 7.57 7.09 0.44
N LEU A 90 6.51 7.55 -0.24
CA LEU A 90 6.56 7.91 -1.67
C LEU A 90 7.51 9.09 -1.98
N ASN A 91 7.80 9.94 -1.00
CA ASN A 91 8.70 11.08 -1.15
C ASN A 91 10.19 10.71 -0.97
N VAL A 92 10.49 9.51 -0.49
CA VAL A 92 11.87 9.02 -0.39
C VAL A 92 12.43 8.84 -1.79
N ASP A 93 13.60 9.41 -2.08
CA ASP A 93 14.27 9.27 -3.38
C ASP A 93 14.97 7.91 -3.53
N PHE A 94 14.15 6.86 -3.46
CA PHE A 94 14.57 5.48 -3.61
C PHE A 94 13.46 4.71 -4.33
N ARG A 95 13.81 4.06 -5.45
CA ARG A 95 12.83 3.37 -6.30
C ARG A 95 12.01 2.33 -5.52
N TYR A 96 12.65 1.57 -4.65
CA TYR A 96 11.99 0.54 -3.86
C TYR A 96 11.03 1.14 -2.82
N ALA A 97 11.38 2.26 -2.18
CA ALA A 97 10.48 2.99 -1.29
C ALA A 97 9.20 3.42 -2.01
N LYS A 98 9.32 3.96 -3.24
CA LYS A 98 8.16 4.33 -4.06
C LYS A 98 7.23 3.14 -4.32
N SER A 99 7.79 1.96 -4.61
CA SER A 99 7.00 0.74 -4.74
C SER A 99 6.27 0.38 -3.44
N MET A 100 6.97 0.38 -2.30
CA MET A 100 6.36 0.09 -1.01
C MET A 100 5.24 1.07 -0.66
N GLY A 101 5.42 2.36 -0.94
CA GLY A 101 4.37 3.37 -0.73
C GLY A 101 3.09 3.07 -1.52
N VAL A 102 3.21 2.72 -2.81
CA VAL A 102 2.05 2.36 -3.64
C VAL A 102 1.39 1.07 -3.14
N PHE A 103 2.17 0.02 -2.90
CA PHE A 103 1.59 -1.26 -2.47
C PHE A 103 1.00 -1.17 -1.05
N GLY A 104 1.53 -0.33 -0.18
CA GLY A 104 0.95 -0.13 1.16
C GLY A 104 -0.45 0.47 1.08
N LEU A 105 -0.64 1.46 0.21
CA LEU A 105 -1.96 2.02 -0.07
C LEU A 105 -2.90 0.99 -0.72
N MET A 106 -2.37 0.14 -1.61
CA MET A 106 -3.13 -0.96 -2.23
C MET A 106 -3.64 -1.96 -1.19
N GLU A 107 -2.78 -2.38 -0.27
CA GLU A 107 -3.15 -3.32 0.80
C GLU A 107 -4.22 -2.73 1.73
N ILE A 108 -4.14 -1.43 2.04
CA ILE A 108 -5.19 -0.75 2.81
C ILE A 108 -6.50 -0.69 2.00
N ALA A 109 -6.46 -0.26 0.74
CA ALA A 109 -7.65 -0.12 -0.11
C ALA A 109 -8.35 -1.46 -0.38
N ASN A 110 -7.57 -2.52 -0.60
CA ASN A 110 -8.05 -3.86 -0.95
C ASN A 110 -8.34 -4.74 0.27
N ARG A 111 -8.24 -4.20 1.49
CA ARG A 111 -8.42 -5.00 2.69
C ARG A 111 -9.85 -5.50 2.80
N ASN A 112 -10.02 -6.82 2.76
CA ASN A 112 -11.28 -7.47 3.08
C ASN A 112 -11.44 -7.47 4.61
N TYR A 113 -12.01 -6.41 5.14
CA TYR A 113 -12.62 -6.47 6.47
C TYR A 113 -13.80 -7.45 6.41
N SER A 114 -14.21 -7.97 7.57
CA SER A 114 -15.29 -8.95 7.75
C SER A 114 -16.52 -8.72 6.86
N GLU A 115 -17.41 -9.71 6.73
CA GLU A 115 -18.65 -9.68 5.92
C GLU A 115 -19.53 -8.41 6.09
N ARG A 116 -19.29 -7.61 7.14
CA ARG A 116 -19.78 -6.24 7.30
C ARG A 116 -18.65 -5.32 7.81
N PRO A 117 -18.00 -4.51 6.96
CA PRO A 117 -17.06 -3.50 7.43
C PRO A 117 -17.78 -2.43 8.27
N ASP A 118 -17.13 -1.94 9.33
CA ASP A 118 -17.57 -0.70 10.01
C ASP A 118 -17.47 0.47 9.01
N ILE A 119 -18.35 1.46 9.09
CA ILE A 119 -18.36 2.66 8.23
C ILE A 119 -16.97 3.30 8.18
N ARG A 120 -16.28 3.33 9.33
CA ARG A 120 -14.92 3.87 9.46
C ARG A 120 -13.89 3.09 8.65
N GLU A 121 -14.04 1.77 8.54
CA GLU A 121 -13.11 0.94 7.74
C GLU A 121 -13.31 1.19 6.25
N GLU A 122 -14.56 1.36 5.81
CA GLU A 122 -14.86 1.69 4.42
C GLU A 122 -14.35 3.09 4.03
N GLU A 123 -14.50 4.08 4.92
CA GLU A 123 -13.94 5.42 4.71
C GLU A 123 -12.40 5.39 4.57
N ILE A 124 -11.71 4.58 5.38
CA ILE A 124 -10.25 4.42 5.28
C ILE A 124 -9.86 3.76 3.96
N ARG A 125 -10.57 2.72 3.54
CA ARG A 125 -10.33 2.05 2.25
C ARG A 125 -10.54 2.98 1.08
N GLU A 126 -11.64 3.74 1.10
CA GLU A 126 -11.93 4.74 0.08
C GLU A 126 -10.87 5.82 0.05
N HIS A 127 -10.44 6.32 1.22
CA HIS A 127 -9.36 7.29 1.28
C HIS A 127 -8.05 6.74 0.67
N ALA A 128 -7.66 5.51 0.99
CA ALA A 128 -6.46 4.89 0.41
C ALA A 128 -6.60 4.68 -1.11
N PHE A 129 -7.78 4.29 -1.58
CA PHE A 129 -8.07 4.16 -3.01
C PHE A 129 -7.98 5.50 -3.75
N LEU A 130 -8.51 6.58 -3.17
CA LEU A 130 -8.42 7.92 -3.75
C LEU A 130 -6.98 8.44 -3.76
N GLU A 131 -6.17 8.11 -2.76
CA GLU A 131 -4.73 8.42 -2.79
C GLU A 131 -4.02 7.65 -3.92
N LEU A 132 -4.32 6.36 -4.13
CA LEU A 132 -3.82 5.62 -5.30
C LEU A 132 -4.25 6.25 -6.62
N ALA A 133 -5.51 6.69 -6.72
CA ALA A 133 -6.04 7.35 -7.90
C ALA A 133 -5.26 8.64 -8.22
N LYS A 134 -4.86 9.42 -7.21
CA LYS A 134 -4.03 10.62 -7.43
C LYS A 134 -2.65 10.27 -8.01
N LEU A 135 -2.08 9.12 -7.65
CA LEU A 135 -0.77 8.69 -8.11
C LEU A 135 -0.73 8.32 -9.61
N THR A 136 -1.88 8.12 -10.26
CA THR A 136 -1.92 7.93 -11.72
C THR A 136 -1.53 9.20 -12.48
N GLY A 137 -1.60 10.38 -11.85
CA GLY A 137 -1.11 11.66 -12.39
C GLY A 137 0.33 12.00 -12.00
N ASN A 138 1.06 11.09 -11.32
CA ASN A 138 2.42 11.38 -10.84
C ASN A 138 3.40 11.62 -12.01
N SER A 139 4.37 12.53 -11.86
CA SER A 139 5.38 12.80 -12.91
C SER A 139 6.28 11.58 -13.18
N ASN A 140 6.50 10.74 -12.17
CA ASN A 140 7.27 9.51 -12.29
C ASN A 140 6.42 8.39 -12.94
N ALA A 141 6.84 7.96 -14.12
CA ALA A 141 6.15 6.92 -14.88
C ALA A 141 5.98 5.61 -14.10
N ASN A 142 7.01 5.16 -13.38
CA ASN A 142 6.95 3.93 -12.58
C ASN A 142 5.88 4.03 -11.48
N VAL A 143 5.77 5.18 -10.82
CA VAL A 143 4.72 5.43 -9.81
C VAL A 143 3.34 5.35 -10.45
N ARG A 144 3.13 5.98 -11.61
CA ARG A 144 1.85 5.89 -12.34
C ARG A 144 1.47 4.46 -12.68
N ALA A 145 2.40 3.68 -13.23
CA ALA A 145 2.10 2.30 -13.63
C ALA A 145 1.83 1.39 -12.43
N MET A 146 2.59 1.53 -11.33
CA MET A 146 2.31 0.81 -10.10
C MET A 146 0.95 1.20 -9.52
N ALA A 147 0.59 2.49 -9.56
CA ALA A 147 -0.72 2.96 -9.10
C ALA A 147 -1.86 2.37 -9.95
N LEU A 148 -1.73 2.35 -11.27
CA LEU A 148 -2.71 1.70 -12.16
C LEU A 148 -2.86 0.22 -11.87
N PHE A 149 -1.75 -0.50 -11.72
CA PHE A 149 -1.78 -1.91 -11.33
C PHE A 149 -2.51 -2.11 -9.98
N ALA A 150 -2.18 -1.28 -8.98
CA ALA A 150 -2.80 -1.32 -7.66
C ALA A 150 -4.32 -1.05 -7.71
N LEU A 151 -4.77 -0.05 -8.46
CA LEU A 151 -6.19 0.24 -8.68
C LEU A 151 -6.90 -0.95 -9.32
N GLY A 152 -6.27 -1.60 -10.31
CA GLY A 152 -6.74 -2.83 -10.93
C GLY A 152 -7.01 -3.94 -9.91
N LYS A 153 -6.07 -4.13 -8.96
CA LYS A 153 -6.17 -5.16 -7.91
C LYS A 153 -7.22 -4.87 -6.84
N CYS A 154 -7.58 -3.61 -6.62
CA CYS A 154 -8.65 -3.24 -5.69
C CYS A 154 -10.06 -3.63 -6.19
N ARG A 155 -10.23 -3.94 -7.48
CA ARG A 155 -11.49 -4.41 -8.10
C ARG A 155 -12.72 -3.53 -7.84
N ARG A 156 -12.52 -2.22 -7.60
CA ARG A 156 -13.59 -1.22 -7.42
C ARG A 156 -14.11 -0.69 -8.75
N TYR A 157 -14.98 -1.45 -9.39
CA TYR A 157 -15.48 -1.18 -10.75
C TYR A 157 -16.19 0.17 -10.90
N GLU A 158 -16.72 0.72 -9.80
CA GLU A 158 -17.37 2.02 -9.72
C GLU A 158 -16.43 3.20 -10.05
N HIS A 159 -15.11 2.96 -10.03
CA HIS A 159 -14.09 3.97 -10.34
C HIS A 159 -13.32 3.71 -11.64
N LYS A 160 -13.85 2.87 -12.55
CA LYS A 160 -13.19 2.52 -13.83
C LYS A 160 -12.81 3.75 -14.67
N GLU A 161 -13.55 4.84 -14.54
CA GLU A 161 -13.35 6.09 -15.28
C GLU A 161 -12.01 6.76 -14.92
N ILE A 162 -11.51 6.58 -13.68
CA ILE A 162 -10.20 7.08 -13.25
C ILE A 162 -9.08 6.42 -14.06
N VAL A 163 -9.16 5.10 -14.21
CA VAL A 163 -8.20 4.30 -14.97
C VAL A 163 -8.36 4.54 -16.47
N ALA A 164 -9.60 4.71 -16.95
CA ALA A 164 -9.92 5.01 -18.34
C ALA A 164 -9.23 6.28 -18.83
N LYS A 165 -9.24 7.35 -18.01
CA LYS A 165 -8.60 8.63 -18.35
C LYS A 165 -7.11 8.47 -18.68
N CYS A 166 -6.43 7.51 -18.06
CA CYS A 166 -5.02 7.23 -18.32
C CYS A 166 -4.76 6.59 -19.71
N LEU A 167 -5.80 6.12 -20.40
CA LEU A 167 -5.72 5.66 -21.79
C LEU A 167 -5.82 6.82 -22.79
N ASP A 168 -6.42 7.93 -22.39
CA ASP A 168 -6.57 9.14 -23.22
C ASP A 168 -5.31 10.00 -23.15
N ASP A 169 -4.69 10.06 -21.97
CA ASP A 169 -3.42 10.75 -21.73
C ASP A 169 -2.27 9.99 -22.39
N ASN A 170 -2.00 10.34 -23.65
CA ASN A 170 -1.12 9.68 -24.63
C ASN A 170 0.39 9.64 -24.29
N THR A 171 0.76 9.45 -23.02
CA THR A 171 2.15 9.41 -22.55
C THR A 171 2.59 7.97 -22.31
N ASP A 172 2.93 7.29 -23.40
CA ASP A 172 3.64 6.01 -23.37
C ASP A 172 5.07 6.24 -22.89
N ALA A 173 5.28 6.19 -21.58
CA ALA A 173 6.58 6.01 -21.00
C ALA A 173 6.81 4.51 -20.78
N ASP A 174 7.88 3.98 -21.35
CA ASP A 174 8.39 2.65 -21.01
C ASP A 174 8.86 2.61 -19.56
N ILE A 175 8.47 1.56 -18.84
CA ILE A 175 8.74 1.43 -17.41
C ILE A 175 9.38 0.09 -17.13
N GLN A 176 10.48 0.15 -16.38
CA GLN A 176 11.08 -1.01 -15.76
C GLN A 176 10.48 -1.21 -14.37
N PHE A 177 9.70 -2.28 -14.21
CA PHE A 177 9.30 -2.73 -12.89
C PHE A 177 10.54 -3.21 -12.11
N PRO A 178 10.70 -2.84 -10.83
CA PRO A 178 11.62 -3.57 -9.98
C PRO A 178 11.18 -5.05 -9.94
N PRO A 179 12.11 -6.00 -9.80
CA PRO A 179 11.76 -7.40 -9.62
C PRO A 179 11.01 -7.55 -8.29
N LEU A 180 9.69 -7.44 -8.36
CA LEU A 180 8.77 -7.79 -7.29
C LEU A 180 8.34 -9.23 -7.55
N CYS A 181 9.26 -10.16 -7.33
CA CYS A 181 8.95 -11.58 -7.34
C CYS A 181 9.75 -12.26 -6.23
N THR A 182 9.02 -12.77 -5.25
CA THR A 182 9.34 -14.07 -4.68
C THR A 182 9.53 -15.07 -5.83
N GLU A 183 10.70 -15.68 -5.84
CA GLU A 183 11.07 -17.00 -6.41
C GLU A 183 10.88 -17.33 -7.89
N SER A 184 10.33 -16.47 -8.76
CA SER A 184 10.37 -16.76 -10.21
C SER A 184 11.16 -15.72 -10.99
N ASN A 185 12.19 -16.21 -11.69
CA ASN A 185 13.07 -15.49 -12.62
C ASN A 185 12.31 -14.93 -13.83
N SER A 186 11.39 -13.98 -13.64
CA SER A 186 10.79 -13.23 -14.73
C SER A 186 11.44 -11.86 -14.86
N CYS A 187 12.38 -11.84 -15.80
CA CYS A 187 12.82 -10.76 -16.68
C CYS A 187 12.18 -9.37 -16.49
N GLY A 188 12.97 -8.31 -16.64
CA GLY A 188 12.49 -6.93 -16.74
C GLY A 188 11.54 -6.73 -17.91
N ILE A 189 10.27 -7.06 -17.72
CA ILE A 189 9.19 -6.78 -18.66
C ILE A 189 9.01 -5.27 -18.66
N SER A 190 9.59 -4.59 -19.66
CA SER A 190 9.23 -3.22 -19.97
C SER A 190 7.73 -3.20 -20.25
N THR A 191 6.97 -2.53 -19.41
CA THR A 191 5.51 -2.43 -19.57
C THR A 191 5.14 -0.95 -19.52
N SER A 192 4.48 -0.44 -20.55
CA SER A 192 4.11 0.99 -20.58
C SER A 192 2.99 1.30 -19.57
N VAL A 193 2.87 2.58 -19.18
CA VAL A 193 1.71 3.10 -18.41
C VAL A 193 0.39 2.69 -19.08
N HIS A 194 0.34 2.79 -20.41
CA HIS A 194 -0.84 2.41 -21.19
C HIS A 194 -1.15 0.91 -21.02
N THR A 195 -0.14 0.03 -21.07
CA THR A 195 -0.34 -1.40 -20.86
C THR A 195 -0.90 -1.70 -19.47
N MET A 196 -0.41 -1.00 -18.44
CA MET A 196 -0.94 -1.16 -17.08
C MET A 196 -2.36 -0.65 -16.92
N ALA A 197 -2.74 0.44 -17.59
CA ALA A 197 -4.14 0.90 -17.62
C ALA A 197 -5.08 -0.13 -18.29
N HIS A 198 -4.65 -0.77 -19.38
CA HIS A 198 -5.40 -1.87 -20.01
C HIS A 198 -5.60 -3.05 -19.05
N LEU A 199 -4.53 -3.48 -18.38
CA LEU A 199 -4.58 -4.59 -17.43
C LEU A 199 -5.48 -4.24 -16.23
N ALA A 200 -5.37 -3.03 -15.71
CA ALA A 200 -6.18 -2.56 -14.59
C ALA A 200 -7.68 -2.58 -14.92
N LEU A 201 -8.09 -2.05 -16.09
CA LEU A 201 -9.49 -2.11 -16.52
C LEU A 201 -10.02 -3.54 -16.67
N ARG A 202 -9.18 -4.46 -17.16
CA ARG A 202 -9.56 -5.89 -17.28
C ARG A 202 -9.69 -6.56 -15.92
N GLU A 203 -8.87 -6.20 -14.94
CA GLU A 203 -8.99 -6.72 -13.58
C GLU A 203 -10.23 -6.14 -12.87
N MET A 204 -10.55 -4.85 -13.07
CA MET A 204 -11.70 -4.20 -12.45
C MET A 204 -13.04 -4.69 -13.03
N LEU A 205 -13.12 -4.88 -14.34
CA LEU A 205 -14.39 -5.18 -15.04
C LEU A 205 -14.54 -6.66 -15.42
N GLY A 206 -13.46 -7.44 -15.28
CA GLY A 206 -13.35 -8.76 -15.90
C GLY A 206 -12.83 -8.68 -17.34
N GLN A 207 -12.23 -9.78 -17.81
CA GLN A 207 -11.46 -9.83 -19.06
C GLN A 207 -12.26 -9.38 -20.29
N GLN A 208 -13.51 -9.83 -20.43
CA GLN A 208 -14.33 -9.53 -21.60
C GLN A 208 -14.92 -8.11 -21.54
N ALA A 209 -15.53 -7.73 -20.42
CA ALA A 209 -16.12 -6.40 -20.26
C ALA A 209 -15.05 -5.30 -20.30
N GLY A 210 -13.87 -5.54 -19.74
CA GLY A 210 -12.73 -4.62 -19.83
C GLY A 210 -12.26 -4.39 -21.27
N ARG A 211 -12.19 -5.43 -22.10
CA ARG A 211 -11.84 -5.29 -23.53
C ARG A 211 -12.87 -4.47 -24.30
N GLU A 212 -14.15 -4.72 -24.07
CA GLU A 212 -15.21 -3.99 -24.77
C GLU A 212 -15.25 -2.51 -24.33
N TYR A 213 -15.03 -2.24 -23.04
CA TYR A 213 -14.94 -0.88 -22.53
C TYR A 213 -13.74 -0.11 -23.13
N ILE A 214 -12.56 -0.74 -23.20
CA ILE A 214 -11.38 -0.16 -23.88
C ILE A 214 -11.67 0.13 -25.36
N LYS A 215 -12.40 -0.76 -26.03
CA LYS A 215 -12.80 -0.57 -27.43
C LYS A 215 -13.73 0.64 -27.59
N GLN A 216 -14.69 0.83 -26.68
CA GLN A 216 -15.57 2.00 -26.66
C GLN A 216 -14.79 3.31 -26.47
N ILE A 217 -13.80 3.34 -25.58
CA ILE A 217 -12.92 4.51 -25.39
C ILE A 217 -12.20 4.84 -26.71
N ARG A 218 -11.63 3.83 -27.37
CA ARG A 218 -10.93 4.01 -28.66
C ARG A 218 -11.84 4.50 -29.78
N MET A 219 -13.09 4.05 -29.83
CA MET A 219 -14.05 4.53 -30.83
C MET A 219 -14.36 6.02 -30.63
N LYS A 220 -14.68 6.42 -29.39
CA LYS A 220 -14.95 7.83 -29.04
C LYS A 220 -13.81 8.78 -29.35
N ARG A 221 -12.56 8.29 -29.31
CA ARG A 221 -11.38 9.10 -29.62
C ARG A 221 -11.20 9.39 -31.12
N ASN A 222 -11.77 8.57 -31.98
CA ASN A 222 -11.65 8.68 -33.44
C ASN A 222 -12.84 9.42 -34.09
N GLU A 223 -13.81 9.85 -33.29
CA GLU A 223 -14.96 10.69 -33.68
C GLU A 223 -14.62 12.18 -33.50
#